data_AF-A0A357J074-F1
#
_entry.id   AF-A0A357J074-F1
#
_cell.length_a   1.000
_cell.length_b   1.000
_cell.length_c   1.000
_cell.angle_alpha   90.00
_cell.angle_beta   90.00
_cell.angle_gamma   90.00
#
_symmetry.space_group_name_H-M   'P 1'
#
loop_
_entity.id
_entity.type
_entity.pdbx_description
1 polymer ?
#
loop_
_entity_poly.entity_id
_entity_poly.type
_entity_poly.pdbx_seq_one_letter_code
_entity_poly.pdbx_strand_id
1 'polypeptide(L)'
;MQWALLEHRPQKPDHPVLKSQGILVKLPDQWIAFPEADQEAFPVKNYPVLILETEDLEQAPVWAYLLRFIERNIPALARFTEARDMIPDGLIQALGWKAHYRSRDEWKQWAALSAASEELYMLYEFPLNVLRLWDRVDPSSRGQWMELWLGRGFKKNLVKEIIQYYHDLAPEQQEEALKQALEFSGNWKARSGSFPAEQIRDQLYRHRYPEISGLQEKVFKLQKNLPGHKKLTYLIPDHLEAGYLDLRLRIEADADVEELFELLREATRDGRLREVLNLIQ
;
A
#
# COMPACT_ATOMS: atom_id res chain seq x y z
N MET A 1 18.03 4.10 -5.52
CA MET A 1 19.31 4.88 -5.55
C MET A 1 18.98 6.36 -5.75
N GLN A 2 19.58 7.28 -4.99
CA GLN A 2 19.34 8.74 -5.13
C GLN A 2 20.32 9.39 -6.12
N TRP A 3 19.84 10.38 -6.87
CA TRP A 3 20.67 11.22 -7.73
C TRP A 3 21.60 12.10 -6.90
N ALA A 4 22.88 12.16 -7.26
CA ALA A 4 23.79 13.18 -6.77
C ALA A 4 23.85 14.33 -7.79
N LEU A 5 23.34 15.50 -7.41
CA LEU A 5 23.57 16.74 -8.15
C LEU A 5 25.06 17.10 -8.03
N LEU A 6 25.73 17.29 -9.17
CA LEU A 6 27.07 17.85 -9.16
C LEU A 6 27.02 19.34 -9.48
N GLU A 7 27.57 20.15 -8.57
CA GLU A 7 27.62 21.61 -8.71
C GLU A 7 28.63 22.08 -9.78
N HIS A 8 29.56 21.24 -10.25
CA HIS A 8 30.66 21.66 -11.11
C HIS A 8 30.98 20.69 -12.27
N ARG A 9 31.53 21.26 -13.37
CA ARG A 9 32.17 20.49 -14.46
C ARG A 9 33.27 19.58 -13.87
N PRO A 10 33.30 18.27 -14.15
CA PRO A 10 34.42 17.43 -13.78
C PRO A 10 35.64 17.79 -14.66
N GLN A 11 36.45 18.77 -14.22
CA GLN A 11 37.69 19.15 -14.90
C GLN A 11 38.92 18.39 -14.39
N LYS A 12 38.75 17.41 -13.49
CA LYS A 12 39.86 16.63 -12.91
C LYS A 12 39.57 15.12 -12.97
N PRO A 13 40.59 14.30 -13.24
CA PRO A 13 40.45 12.85 -13.42
C PRO A 13 39.91 12.11 -12.18
N ASP A 14 40.03 12.69 -10.98
CA ASP A 14 39.58 12.06 -9.73
C ASP A 14 38.12 12.37 -9.35
N HIS A 15 37.34 13.00 -10.24
CA HIS A 15 35.95 13.36 -9.93
C HIS A 15 35.07 12.12 -9.76
N PRO A 16 34.22 12.02 -8.70
CA PRO A 16 33.36 10.86 -8.43
C PRO A 16 32.46 10.44 -9.61
N VAL A 17 32.22 11.37 -10.54
CA VAL A 17 31.42 11.14 -11.74
C VAL A 17 32.11 10.38 -12.85
N LEU A 18 33.44 10.41 -12.90
CA LEU A 18 34.22 9.59 -13.83
C LEU A 18 34.34 8.14 -13.34
N LYS A 19 33.86 7.87 -12.12
CA LYS A 19 33.78 6.53 -11.50
C LYS A 19 32.39 5.91 -11.60
N SER A 20 31.41 6.60 -12.21
CA SER A 20 30.06 6.07 -12.46
C SER A 20 30.07 5.08 -13.64
N GLN A 21 29.46 3.90 -13.49
CA GLN A 21 29.24 2.94 -14.59
C GLN A 21 27.90 3.15 -15.35
N GLY A 22 27.20 4.27 -15.13
CA GLY A 22 25.90 4.57 -15.75
C GLY A 22 25.94 5.60 -16.88
N ILE A 23 24.76 5.93 -17.43
CA ILE A 23 24.58 6.99 -18.45
C ILE A 23 24.88 8.34 -17.80
N LEU A 24 25.84 9.08 -18.35
CA LEU A 24 26.04 10.49 -18.00
C LEU A 24 25.07 11.33 -18.82
N VAL A 25 24.19 12.08 -18.14
CA VAL A 25 23.33 13.06 -18.79
C VAL A 25 23.95 14.44 -18.61
N LYS A 26 24.31 15.07 -19.73
CA LYS A 26 24.82 16.44 -19.75
C LYS A 26 23.70 17.36 -20.21
N LEU A 27 23.30 18.27 -19.31
CA LEU A 27 22.47 19.44 -19.63
C LEU A 27 23.38 20.65 -19.94
N PRO A 28 22.87 21.73 -20.55
CA PRO A 28 23.69 22.88 -20.98
C PRO A 28 24.67 23.40 -19.91
N ASP A 29 24.25 23.46 -18.64
CA ASP A 29 25.05 23.97 -17.52
C ASP A 29 25.41 22.92 -16.45
N GLN A 30 25.00 21.65 -16.60
CA GLN A 30 25.05 20.68 -15.50
C GLN A 30 25.34 19.25 -15.95
N TRP A 31 25.94 18.48 -15.03
CA TRP A 31 26.22 17.07 -15.21
C TRP A 31 25.47 16.25 -14.18
N ILE A 32 24.82 15.18 -14.63
CA ILE A 32 24.11 14.25 -13.76
C ILE A 32 24.68 12.85 -13.99
N ALA A 33 24.90 12.11 -12.90
CA ALA A 33 25.41 10.75 -12.96
C ALA A 33 24.75 9.81 -11.97
N PHE A 34 24.84 8.53 -12.30
CA PHE A 34 24.32 7.43 -11.52
C PHE A 34 25.44 6.85 -10.64
N PRO A 35 25.29 6.75 -9.32
CA PRO A 35 26.30 6.08 -8.49
C PRO A 35 26.34 4.56 -8.78
N GLU A 36 27.52 3.97 -8.63
CA GLU A 36 27.86 2.57 -8.91
C GLU A 36 26.99 1.53 -8.16
N ALA A 37 26.79 0.37 -8.80
CA ALA A 37 26.72 -0.92 -8.12
C ALA A 37 28.16 -1.47 -7.99
N ASP A 38 28.45 -2.17 -6.89
CA ASP A 38 29.77 -2.51 -6.38
C ASP A 38 30.89 -2.85 -7.40
N GLN A 39 32.01 -2.16 -7.18
CA GLN A 39 33.42 -2.39 -7.51
C GLN A 39 33.82 -3.50 -8.49
N GLU A 40 34.42 -3.10 -9.61
CA GLU A 40 35.75 -3.56 -10.05
C GLU A 40 36.41 -2.46 -10.90
N ALA A 41 37.65 -2.10 -10.57
CA ALA A 41 38.36 -0.98 -11.18
C ALA A 41 38.74 -1.26 -12.64
N PHE A 42 37.97 -0.71 -13.58
CA PHE A 42 38.34 -0.70 -15.00
C PHE A 42 38.99 0.63 -15.39
N PRO A 43 40.09 0.62 -16.17
CA PRO A 43 40.74 1.83 -16.64
C PRO A 43 39.87 2.49 -17.72
N VAL A 44 39.45 3.73 -17.45
CA VAL A 44 38.92 4.75 -18.37
C VAL A 44 38.19 4.19 -19.60
N LYS A 45 36.90 3.87 -19.46
CA LYS A 45 36.00 3.66 -20.60
C LYS A 45 35.43 5.02 -21.05
N ASN A 46 35.50 5.31 -22.35
CA ASN A 46 34.67 6.33 -22.97
C ASN A 46 33.20 5.90 -22.81
N TYR A 47 32.56 6.34 -21.74
CA TYR A 47 31.14 6.06 -21.52
C TYR A 47 30.32 6.82 -22.57
N PRO A 48 29.28 6.21 -23.16
CA PRO A 48 28.37 6.95 -24.02
C PRO A 48 27.66 8.02 -23.20
N VAL A 49 28.00 9.29 -23.47
CA VAL A 49 27.33 10.45 -22.88
C VAL A 49 26.11 10.75 -23.74
N LEU A 50 24.93 10.77 -23.12
CA LEU A 50 23.74 11.30 -23.77
C LEU A 50 23.70 12.81 -23.47
N ILE A 51 23.91 13.60 -24.51
CA ILE A 51 23.75 15.05 -24.43
C ILE A 51 22.29 15.35 -24.76
N LEU A 52 21.59 15.99 -23.84
CA LEU A 52 20.20 16.39 -24.01
C LEU A 52 20.09 17.89 -23.78
N GLU A 53 19.30 18.53 -24.62
CA GLU A 53 18.81 19.89 -24.38
C GLU A 53 17.53 19.82 -23.54
N THR A 54 17.15 20.93 -22.90
CA THR A 54 15.93 20.96 -22.06
C THR A 54 14.69 20.61 -22.88
N GLU A 55 14.66 21.01 -24.15
CA GLU A 55 13.57 20.74 -25.11
C GLU A 55 13.43 19.25 -25.43
N ASP A 56 14.52 18.48 -25.40
CA ASP A 56 14.47 17.02 -25.60
C ASP A 56 13.68 16.34 -24.47
N LEU A 57 13.72 16.91 -23.27
CA LEU A 57 13.00 16.39 -22.11
C LEU A 57 11.50 16.74 -22.12
N GLU A 58 11.01 17.49 -23.10
CA GLU A 58 9.57 17.63 -23.32
C GLU A 58 9.00 16.43 -24.09
N GLN A 59 9.88 15.62 -24.72
CA GLN A 59 9.49 14.55 -25.61
C GLN A 59 9.30 13.22 -24.88
N ALA A 60 8.12 12.61 -25.04
CA ALA A 60 7.82 11.31 -24.45
C ALA A 60 8.80 10.18 -24.86
N PRO A 61 9.27 10.07 -26.11
CA PRO A 61 10.26 9.06 -26.49
C PRO A 61 11.59 9.16 -25.73
N VAL A 62 12.04 10.37 -25.42
CA VAL A 62 13.28 10.61 -24.65
C VAL A 62 13.10 10.09 -23.23
N TRP A 63 12.01 10.45 -22.56
CA TRP A 63 11.70 9.90 -21.25
C TRP A 63 11.49 8.39 -21.25
N ALA A 64 10.83 7.84 -22.28
CA ALA A 64 10.65 6.39 -22.40
C ALA A 64 11.98 5.64 -22.55
N TYR A 65 13.00 6.27 -23.16
CA TYR A 65 14.36 5.75 -23.18
C TYR A 65 15.03 5.87 -21.81
N LEU A 66 15.00 7.05 -21.18
CA LEU A 66 15.62 7.32 -19.88
C LEU A 66 15.06 6.41 -18.77
N LEU A 67 13.74 6.19 -18.73
CA LEU A 67 13.06 5.33 -17.77
C LEU A 67 13.41 3.83 -17.88
N ARG A 68 14.18 3.41 -18.90
CA ARG A 68 14.76 2.05 -18.95
C ARG A 68 15.95 1.88 -18.01
N PHE A 69 16.58 2.99 -17.64
CA PHE A 69 17.79 3.02 -16.83
C PHE A 69 17.55 3.62 -15.44
N ILE A 70 16.39 4.23 -15.22
CA ILE A 70 16.04 4.92 -13.99
C ILE A 70 14.92 4.18 -13.28
N GLU A 71 15.08 4.00 -11.97
CA GLU A 71 14.04 3.50 -11.08
C GLU A 71 12.82 4.45 -11.11
N ARG A 72 11.60 3.89 -11.18
CA ARG A 72 10.37 4.68 -11.36
C ARG A 72 9.91 5.35 -10.07
N ASN A 73 10.73 6.22 -9.51
CA ASN A 73 10.40 7.07 -8.37
C ASN A 73 9.65 8.33 -8.83
N ILE A 74 8.33 8.22 -8.92
CA ILE A 74 7.47 9.31 -9.37
C ILE A 74 7.62 10.57 -8.49
N PRO A 75 7.59 10.51 -7.15
CA PRO A 75 7.82 11.70 -6.32
C PRO A 75 9.12 12.44 -6.67
N ALA A 76 10.23 11.72 -6.83
CA ALA A 76 11.52 12.32 -7.19
C ALA A 76 11.51 12.92 -8.60
N LEU A 77 10.92 12.22 -9.57
CA LEU A 77 10.77 12.71 -10.93
C LEU A 77 9.89 13.97 -11.00
N ALA A 78 8.82 14.02 -10.20
CA ALA A 78 7.95 15.19 -10.11
C ALA A 78 8.70 16.41 -9.55
N ARG A 79 9.43 16.24 -8.44
CA ARG A 79 10.28 17.30 -7.88
C ARG A 79 11.36 17.75 -8.85
N PHE A 80 11.97 16.82 -9.60
CA PHE A 80 12.96 17.15 -10.61
C PHE A 80 12.38 18.09 -11.67
N THR A 81 11.23 17.75 -12.25
CA THR A 81 10.59 18.59 -13.27
C THR A 81 10.12 19.93 -12.70
N GLU A 82 9.61 19.97 -11.46
CA GLU A 82 9.16 21.21 -10.82
C GLU A 82 10.33 22.16 -10.49
N ALA A 83 11.44 21.62 -9.96
CA ALA A 83 12.64 22.41 -9.66
C ALA A 83 13.31 23.01 -10.91
N ARG A 84 12.96 22.51 -12.09
CA ARG A 84 13.47 22.98 -13.39
C ARG A 84 12.45 23.79 -14.19
N ASP A 85 11.27 24.04 -13.61
CA ASP A 85 10.14 24.69 -14.30
C ASP A 85 9.80 24.02 -15.64
N MET A 86 9.93 22.68 -15.69
CA MET A 86 9.70 21.90 -16.90
C MET A 86 8.25 21.44 -17.00
N ILE A 87 7.71 21.45 -18.22
CA ILE A 87 6.41 20.85 -18.51
C ILE A 87 6.55 19.31 -18.48
N PRO A 88 5.83 18.60 -17.58
CA PRO A 88 6.05 17.16 -17.37
C PRO A 88 5.31 16.28 -18.38
N ASP A 89 4.66 16.85 -19.39
CA ASP A 89 3.71 16.14 -20.26
C ASP A 89 4.36 14.94 -20.99
N GLY A 90 5.59 15.10 -21.52
CA GLY A 90 6.34 14.01 -22.14
C GLY A 90 6.69 12.88 -21.17
N LEU A 91 7.10 13.23 -19.94
CA LEU A 91 7.39 12.26 -18.89
C LEU A 91 6.13 11.51 -18.43
N ILE A 92 5.02 12.22 -18.23
CA ILE A 92 3.73 11.63 -17.88
C ILE A 92 3.31 10.62 -18.94
N GLN A 93 3.41 10.98 -20.23
CA GLN A 93 3.12 10.05 -21.33
C GLN A 93 4.04 8.82 -21.32
N ALA A 94 5.35 9.02 -21.09
CA ALA A 94 6.34 7.94 -21.05
C ALA A 94 6.12 6.94 -19.89
N LEU A 95 5.59 7.41 -18.76
CA LEU A 95 5.17 6.55 -17.64
C LEU A 95 3.93 5.70 -17.97
N GLY A 96 3.38 5.82 -19.19
CA GLY A 96 2.16 5.14 -19.62
C GLY A 96 0.91 5.73 -18.98
N TRP A 97 1.01 6.95 -18.45
CA TRP A 97 -0.11 7.62 -17.80
C TRP A 97 -0.92 8.39 -18.85
N LYS A 98 -2.22 8.15 -18.86
CA LYS A 98 -3.12 8.86 -19.76
C LYS A 98 -3.16 10.34 -19.37
N ALA A 99 -2.97 11.23 -20.35
CA ALA A 99 -2.97 12.70 -20.16
C ALA A 99 -4.23 13.24 -19.44
N HIS A 100 -5.35 12.53 -19.49
CA HIS A 100 -6.61 12.92 -18.85
C HIS A 100 -6.81 12.39 -17.42
N TYR A 101 -5.99 11.45 -16.95
CA TYR A 101 -6.20 10.80 -15.65
C TYR A 101 -5.34 11.41 -14.55
N ARG A 102 -4.33 12.22 -14.92
CA ARG A 102 -3.47 12.96 -13.99
C ARG A 102 -3.12 14.32 -14.56
N SER A 103 -3.63 15.39 -13.95
CA SER A 103 -3.37 16.76 -14.36
C SER A 103 -1.99 17.23 -13.91
N ARG A 104 -1.53 18.37 -14.45
CA ARG A 104 -0.35 19.07 -13.92
C ARG A 104 -0.48 19.39 -12.42
N ASP A 105 -1.70 19.56 -11.91
CA ASP A 105 -1.96 19.76 -10.47
C ASP A 105 -1.71 18.50 -9.65
N GLU A 106 -2.07 17.31 -10.17
CA GLU A 106 -1.68 16.06 -9.51
C GLU A 106 -0.18 15.87 -9.53
N TRP A 107 0.49 16.28 -10.61
CA TRP A 107 1.95 16.23 -10.72
C TRP A 107 2.65 17.09 -9.65
N LYS A 108 2.16 18.32 -9.44
CA LYS A 108 2.63 19.17 -8.31
C LYS A 108 2.42 18.50 -6.96
N GLN A 109 1.31 17.79 -6.77
CA GLN A 109 1.07 17.05 -5.52
C GLN A 109 2.05 15.90 -5.33
N TRP A 110 2.48 15.21 -6.39
CA TRP A 110 3.57 14.22 -6.30
C TRP A 110 4.86 14.84 -5.84
N ALA A 111 5.18 16.03 -6.35
CA ALA A 111 6.38 16.74 -5.97
C ALA A 111 6.35 17.21 -4.51
N ALA A 112 5.16 17.57 -4.01
CA ALA A 112 4.93 18.00 -2.63
C ALA A 112 4.89 16.87 -1.60
N LEU A 113 4.97 15.59 -2.01
CA LEU A 113 4.96 14.47 -1.06
C LEU A 113 6.19 14.49 -0.15
N SER A 114 5.98 14.15 1.11
CA SER A 114 7.08 14.05 2.08
C SER A 114 8.01 12.85 1.80
N ALA A 115 9.20 12.87 2.38
CA ALA A 115 10.17 11.77 2.25
C ALA A 115 9.60 10.42 2.72
N ALA A 116 8.76 10.39 3.75
CA ALA A 116 8.13 9.17 4.24
C ALA A 116 7.07 8.62 3.26
N SER A 117 6.37 9.47 2.51
CA SER A 117 5.47 9.03 1.44
C SER A 117 6.22 8.53 0.22
N GLU A 118 7.36 9.14 -0.09
CA GLU A 118 8.24 8.65 -1.13
C GLU A 118 8.82 7.27 -0.78
N GLU A 119 9.30 7.08 0.44
CA GLU A 119 9.76 5.77 0.91
C GLU A 119 8.66 4.71 0.79
N LEU A 120 7.45 5.05 1.24
CA LEU A 120 6.30 4.17 1.13
C LEU A 120 5.94 3.86 -0.33
N TYR A 121 6.04 4.85 -1.23
CA TYR A 121 5.86 4.66 -2.67
C TYR A 121 6.92 3.72 -3.24
N MET A 122 8.18 3.83 -2.83
CA MET A 122 9.25 2.94 -3.30
C MET A 122 9.06 1.50 -2.85
N LEU A 123 8.51 1.28 -1.65
CA LEU A 123 8.25 -0.06 -1.13
C LEU A 123 7.03 -0.73 -1.77
N TYR A 124 5.96 0.04 -1.99
CA TYR A 124 4.65 -0.53 -2.32
C TYR A 124 4.01 0.03 -3.57
N GLU A 125 4.56 1.05 -4.23
CA GLU A 125 3.98 1.71 -5.40
C GLU A 125 2.52 2.12 -5.18
N PHE A 126 2.24 2.82 -4.07
CA PHE A 126 0.89 3.27 -3.79
C PHE A 126 0.47 4.43 -4.69
N PRO A 127 -0.82 4.51 -5.04
CA PRO A 127 -1.36 5.66 -5.76
C PRO A 127 -1.36 6.91 -4.87
N LEU A 128 -1.28 8.08 -5.50
CA LEU A 128 -1.22 9.39 -4.85
C LEU A 128 -2.27 9.60 -3.75
N ASN A 129 -3.51 9.14 -3.94
CA ASN A 129 -4.56 9.29 -2.93
C ASN A 129 -4.22 8.59 -1.60
N VAL A 130 -3.58 7.41 -1.64
CA VAL A 130 -3.14 6.71 -0.43
C VAL A 130 -1.97 7.45 0.22
N LEU A 131 -1.01 7.92 -0.59
CA LEU A 131 0.15 8.68 -0.10
C LEU A 131 -0.26 10.01 0.54
N ARG A 132 -1.31 10.68 0.03
CA ARG A 132 -1.87 11.90 0.64
C ARG A 132 -2.46 11.65 2.02
N LEU A 133 -3.11 10.50 2.22
CA LEU A 133 -3.60 10.12 3.56
C LEU A 133 -2.41 9.85 4.48
N TRP A 134 -1.40 9.17 3.97
CA TRP A 134 -0.18 8.90 4.73
C TRP A 134 0.53 10.19 5.17
N ASP A 135 0.69 11.17 4.29
CA ASP A 135 1.33 12.45 4.62
C ASP A 135 0.61 13.27 5.69
N ARG A 136 -0.67 13.00 5.95
CA ARG A 136 -1.44 13.66 7.01
C ARG A 136 -1.25 13.01 8.38
N VAL A 137 -0.71 11.80 8.43
CA VAL A 137 -0.35 11.16 9.69
C VAL A 137 0.89 11.85 10.27
N ASP A 138 0.90 12.03 11.59
CA ASP A 138 2.02 12.68 12.25
C ASP A 138 3.35 11.91 12.00
N PRO A 139 4.49 12.62 11.94
CA PRO A 139 5.77 11.99 11.61
C PRO A 139 6.20 10.86 12.56
N SER A 140 5.84 10.95 13.84
CA SER A 140 6.23 9.95 14.85
C SER A 140 5.50 8.64 14.59
N SER A 141 4.18 8.71 14.45
CA SER A 141 3.34 7.54 14.15
C SER A 141 3.73 6.90 12.83
N ARG A 142 4.07 7.71 11.80
CA ARG A 142 4.56 7.17 10.53
C ARG A 142 5.82 6.35 10.66
N GLY A 143 6.80 6.84 11.41
CA GLY A 143 8.05 6.10 11.65
C GLY A 143 7.78 4.74 12.30
N GLN A 144 6.97 4.72 13.36
CA GLN A 144 6.64 3.49 14.09
C GLN A 144 5.85 2.49 13.23
N TRP A 145 4.91 2.95 12.42
CA TRP A 145 4.19 2.11 11.46
C TRP A 145 5.11 1.53 10.39
N MET A 146 6.04 2.32 9.84
CA MET A 146 7.02 1.85 8.84
C MET A 146 7.93 0.77 9.43
N GLU A 147 8.47 1.00 10.63
CA GLU A 147 9.28 0.01 11.35
C GLU A 147 8.50 -1.29 11.56
N LEU A 148 7.23 -1.18 11.94
CA LEU A 148 6.36 -2.34 12.13
C LEU A 148 6.12 -3.10 10.82
N TRP A 149 5.78 -2.42 9.74
CA TRP A 149 5.50 -3.05 8.44
C TRP A 149 6.72 -3.73 7.84
N LEU A 150 7.89 -3.09 7.92
CA LEU A 150 9.16 -3.64 7.44
C LEU A 150 9.62 -4.81 8.32
N GLY A 151 9.58 -4.65 9.65
CA GLY A 151 10.02 -5.67 10.60
C GLY A 151 9.16 -6.93 10.60
N ARG A 152 7.89 -6.83 10.18
CA ARG A 152 6.94 -7.96 10.16
C ARG A 152 6.51 -8.40 8.76
N GLY A 153 6.94 -7.72 7.71
CA GLY A 153 6.69 -8.09 6.31
C GLY A 153 5.23 -7.92 5.87
N PHE A 154 4.63 -6.75 6.12
CA PHE A 154 3.24 -6.50 5.75
C PHE A 154 3.06 -6.42 4.22
N LYS A 155 1.97 -6.99 3.72
CA LYS A 155 1.62 -6.96 2.28
C LYS A 155 1.00 -5.62 1.88
N LYS A 156 1.22 -5.21 0.63
CA LYS A 156 0.70 -3.96 0.03
C LYS A 156 -0.77 -3.67 0.33
N ASN A 157 -1.67 -4.63 0.08
CA ASN A 157 -3.11 -4.41 0.28
C ASN A 157 -3.46 -4.14 1.73
N LEU A 158 -2.80 -4.84 2.66
CA LEU A 158 -3.03 -4.69 4.09
C LEU A 158 -2.54 -3.31 4.58
N VAL A 159 -1.35 -2.89 4.15
CA VAL A 159 -0.82 -1.56 4.47
C VAL A 159 -1.76 -0.46 3.97
N LYS A 160 -2.30 -0.60 2.75
CA LYS A 160 -3.28 0.34 2.21
C LYS A 160 -4.53 0.45 3.10
N GLU A 161 -5.10 -0.68 3.50
CA GLU A 161 -6.30 -0.72 4.35
C GLU A 161 -6.00 -0.11 5.73
N ILE A 162 -4.85 -0.42 6.31
CA ILE A 162 -4.39 0.17 7.59
C ILE A 162 -4.28 1.69 7.48
N ILE A 163 -3.64 2.23 6.43
CA ILE A 163 -3.54 3.69 6.23
C ILE A 163 -4.92 4.33 6.13
N GLN A 164 -5.83 3.72 5.37
CA GLN A 164 -7.19 4.22 5.21
C GLN A 164 -7.97 4.20 6.52
N TYR A 165 -7.88 3.11 7.29
CA TYR A 165 -8.57 3.01 8.58
C TYR A 165 -7.98 3.96 9.61
N TYR A 166 -6.65 3.98 9.73
CA TYR A 166 -5.93 4.79 10.70
C TYR A 166 -6.14 6.29 10.50
N HIS A 167 -6.02 6.78 9.26
CA HIS A 167 -6.23 8.19 8.95
C HIS A 167 -7.63 8.69 9.38
N ASP A 168 -8.63 7.82 9.28
CA ASP A 168 -10.03 8.20 9.55
C ASP A 168 -10.40 8.11 11.04
N LEU A 169 -9.49 7.64 11.91
CA LEU A 169 -9.67 7.65 13.36
C LEU A 169 -9.44 9.05 13.96
N ALA A 170 -10.07 9.32 15.11
CA ALA A 170 -9.75 10.50 15.90
C ALA A 170 -8.32 10.42 16.47
N PRO A 171 -7.64 11.56 16.76
CA PRO A 171 -6.24 11.55 17.22
C PRO A 171 -5.97 10.66 18.45
N GLU A 172 -6.87 10.66 19.43
CA GLU A 172 -6.75 9.80 20.64
C GLU A 172 -6.86 8.31 20.29
N GLN A 173 -7.73 7.97 19.33
CA GLN A 173 -7.89 6.59 18.84
C GLN A 173 -6.70 6.17 17.97
N GLN A 174 -6.08 7.10 17.23
CA GLN A 174 -4.86 6.85 16.47
C GLN A 174 -3.70 6.49 17.39
N GLU A 175 -3.52 7.21 18.49
CA GLU A 175 -2.46 6.92 19.47
C GLU A 175 -2.69 5.54 20.11
N GLU A 176 -3.90 5.28 20.59
CA GLU A 176 -4.24 4.00 21.22
C GLU A 176 -4.12 2.82 20.25
N ALA A 177 -4.60 2.95 19.01
CA ALA A 177 -4.53 1.88 18.02
C ALA A 177 -3.08 1.56 17.61
N LEU A 178 -2.22 2.57 17.48
CA LEU A 178 -0.81 2.37 17.20
C LEU A 178 -0.12 1.67 18.37
N LYS A 179 -0.39 2.10 19.60
CA LYS A 179 0.13 1.45 20.81
C LYS A 179 -0.29 -0.02 20.88
N GLN A 180 -1.56 -0.33 20.64
CA GLN A 180 -2.07 -1.71 20.60
C GLN A 180 -1.37 -2.55 19.51
N ALA A 181 -1.14 -1.98 18.33
CA ALA A 181 -0.44 -2.68 17.24
C ALA A 181 1.03 -2.98 17.60
N LEU A 182 1.72 -2.03 18.24
CA LEU A 182 3.10 -2.20 18.71
C LEU A 182 3.19 -3.23 19.84
N GLU A 183 2.28 -3.18 20.81
CA GLU A 183 2.21 -4.17 21.90
C GLU A 183 1.90 -5.58 21.37
N PHE A 184 0.96 -5.68 20.43
CA PHE A 184 0.65 -6.94 19.76
C PHE A 184 1.88 -7.51 19.04
N SER A 185 2.61 -6.66 18.32
CA SER A 185 3.87 -7.02 17.69
C SER A 185 4.91 -7.48 18.72
N GLY A 186 5.11 -6.73 19.81
CA GLY A 186 6.11 -7.07 20.85
C GLY A 186 5.80 -8.37 21.58
N ASN A 187 4.52 -8.66 21.81
CA ASN A 187 4.07 -9.87 22.51
C ASN A 187 4.00 -11.12 21.61
N TRP A 188 4.02 -10.94 20.29
CA TRP A 188 3.98 -12.06 19.35
C TRP A 188 5.27 -12.88 19.39
N LYS A 189 5.19 -14.06 20.00
CA LYS A 189 6.24 -15.08 19.93
C LYS A 189 6.02 -15.92 18.68
N ALA A 190 6.99 -15.94 17.78
CA ALA A 190 6.97 -16.75 16.56
C ALA A 190 6.93 -18.25 16.93
N ARG A 191 5.73 -18.80 17.11
CA ARG A 191 5.54 -20.20 17.53
C ARG A 191 5.48 -21.20 16.37
N SER A 192 5.65 -20.74 15.13
CA SER A 192 5.87 -21.51 13.87
C SER A 192 5.22 -20.86 12.63
N GLY A 193 4.43 -19.79 12.81
CA GLY A 193 3.70 -19.13 11.71
C GLY A 193 4.20 -17.73 11.34
N SER A 194 3.73 -17.24 10.19
CA SER A 194 3.86 -15.84 9.79
C SER A 194 3.17 -14.92 10.79
N PHE A 195 3.65 -13.67 10.88
CA PHE A 195 3.01 -12.66 11.71
C PHE A 195 1.57 -12.40 11.21
N PRO A 196 0.55 -12.47 12.08
CA PRO A 196 -0.86 -12.33 11.69
C PRO A 196 -1.24 -10.86 11.57
N ALA A 197 -0.69 -10.19 10.56
CA ALA A 197 -0.82 -8.76 10.34
C ALA A 197 -2.29 -8.32 10.13
N GLU A 198 -3.14 -9.23 9.62
CA GLU A 198 -4.58 -9.04 9.46
C GLU A 198 -5.28 -8.65 10.78
N GLN A 199 -4.78 -9.13 11.93
CA GLN A 199 -5.36 -8.79 13.23
C GLN A 199 -5.23 -7.30 13.56
N ILE A 200 -4.15 -6.64 13.14
CA ILE A 200 -3.96 -5.20 13.35
C ILE A 200 -4.93 -4.39 12.48
N ARG A 201 -5.11 -4.79 11.22
CA ARG A 201 -6.14 -4.19 10.36
C ARG A 201 -7.52 -4.38 10.96
N ASP A 202 -7.84 -5.59 11.44
CA ASP A 202 -9.15 -5.86 12.03
C ASP A 202 -9.39 -4.99 13.27
N GLN A 203 -8.38 -4.82 14.14
CA GLN A 203 -8.46 -3.88 15.28
C GLN A 203 -8.79 -2.46 14.83
N LEU A 204 -8.08 -1.93 13.82
CA LEU A 204 -8.34 -0.61 13.26
C LEU A 204 -9.74 -0.49 12.63
N TYR A 205 -10.18 -1.53 11.94
CA TYR A 205 -11.53 -1.60 11.38
C TYR A 205 -12.60 -1.49 12.47
N ARG A 206 -12.40 -2.15 13.62
CA ARG A 206 -13.35 -2.08 14.76
C ARG A 206 -13.38 -0.69 15.39
N HIS A 207 -12.23 -0.02 15.51
CA HIS A 207 -12.17 1.37 15.99
C HIS A 207 -12.89 2.33 15.04
N ARG A 208 -12.75 2.12 13.72
CA ARG A 208 -13.38 2.95 12.69
C ARG A 208 -14.89 2.71 12.57
N TYR A 209 -15.32 1.46 12.69
CA TYR A 209 -16.72 1.05 12.54
C TYR A 209 -17.23 0.31 13.78
N PRO A 210 -17.34 0.99 14.94
CA PRO A 210 -17.70 0.35 16.20
C PRO A 210 -19.10 -0.26 16.15
N GLU A 211 -20.03 0.37 15.43
CA GLU A 211 -21.41 -0.13 15.27
C GLU A 211 -21.45 -1.43 14.47
N ILE A 212 -20.72 -1.50 13.34
CA ILE A 212 -20.63 -2.69 12.49
C ILE A 212 -19.89 -3.82 13.22
N SER A 213 -18.80 -3.50 13.92
CA SER A 213 -18.06 -4.49 14.73
C SER A 213 -18.94 -5.06 15.85
N GLY A 214 -19.69 -4.21 16.55
CA GLY A 214 -20.62 -4.65 17.59
C GLY A 214 -21.73 -5.54 17.04
N LEU A 215 -22.21 -5.25 15.83
CA LEU A 215 -23.17 -6.10 15.12
C LEU A 215 -22.54 -7.44 14.71
N GLN A 216 -21.34 -7.45 14.12
CA GLN A 216 -20.63 -8.68 13.76
C GLN A 216 -20.37 -9.58 14.98
N GLU A 217 -19.96 -9.01 16.12
CA GLU A 217 -19.80 -9.78 17.36
C GLU A 217 -21.13 -10.36 17.87
N LYS A 218 -22.23 -9.59 17.79
CA LYS A 218 -23.57 -10.08 18.14
C LYS A 218 -24.00 -11.21 17.21
N VAL A 219 -23.82 -11.06 15.90
CA VAL A 219 -24.13 -12.08 14.90
C VAL A 219 -23.30 -13.34 15.14
N PHE A 220 -22.00 -13.22 15.42
CA PHE A 220 -21.14 -14.37 15.71
C PHE A 220 -21.52 -15.09 17.01
N LYS A 221 -21.89 -14.34 18.06
CA LYS A 221 -22.43 -14.93 19.31
C LYS A 221 -23.76 -15.66 19.05
N LEU A 222 -24.65 -15.08 18.27
CA LEU A 222 -25.93 -15.69 17.92
C LEU A 222 -25.73 -16.93 17.03
N GLN A 223 -24.78 -16.89 16.09
CA GLN A 223 -24.40 -18.04 15.27
C GLN A 223 -23.90 -19.20 16.13
N LYS A 224 -23.10 -18.94 17.17
CA LYS A 224 -22.68 -19.97 18.13
C LYS A 224 -23.84 -20.59 18.92
N ASN A 225 -24.95 -19.86 19.06
CA ASN A 225 -26.16 -20.34 19.73
C ASN A 225 -27.14 -21.03 18.77
N LEU A 226 -26.89 -20.98 17.46
CA LEU A 226 -27.62 -21.79 16.48
C LEU A 226 -27.27 -23.27 16.69
N PRO A 227 -28.23 -24.19 16.51
CA PRO A 227 -27.96 -25.60 16.66
C PRO A 227 -26.90 -26.03 15.63
N GLY A 228 -25.80 -26.59 16.14
CA GLY A 228 -24.67 -27.05 15.35
C GLY A 228 -24.82 -28.52 14.98
N HIS A 229 -24.50 -28.86 13.73
CA HIS A 229 -24.44 -30.24 13.28
C HIS A 229 -23.25 -30.43 12.33
N LYS A 230 -22.57 -31.58 12.36
CA LYS A 230 -21.36 -31.83 11.55
C LYS A 230 -21.59 -31.72 10.02
N LYS A 231 -22.86 -31.82 9.60
CA LYS A 231 -23.31 -31.72 8.20
C LYS A 231 -24.00 -30.37 7.87
N LEU A 232 -24.02 -29.42 8.81
CA LEU A 232 -24.64 -28.10 8.66
C LEU A 232 -23.61 -27.00 8.96
N THR A 233 -23.53 -25.99 8.10
CA THR A 233 -22.70 -24.81 8.33
C THR A 233 -23.47 -23.55 7.98
N TYR A 234 -23.56 -22.63 8.94
CA TYR A 234 -24.08 -21.29 8.74
C TYR A 234 -22.96 -20.39 8.21
N LEU A 235 -23.16 -19.76 7.07
CA LEU A 235 -22.20 -18.85 6.45
C LEU A 235 -22.71 -17.42 6.64
N ILE A 236 -22.03 -16.67 7.53
CA ILE A 236 -22.34 -15.25 7.74
C ILE A 236 -21.69 -14.46 6.60
N PRO A 237 -22.43 -13.56 5.91
CA PRO A 237 -21.85 -12.69 4.90
C PRO A 237 -20.86 -11.71 5.52
N ASP A 238 -19.76 -11.42 4.80
CA ASP A 238 -18.71 -10.49 5.26
C ASP A 238 -19.26 -9.05 5.47
N HIS A 239 -20.27 -8.69 4.69
CA HIS A 239 -21.06 -7.48 4.84
C HIS A 239 -22.47 -7.83 5.30
N LEU A 240 -22.85 -7.33 6.48
CA LEU A 240 -24.17 -7.60 7.08
C LEU A 240 -25.32 -6.97 6.28
N GLU A 241 -25.03 -6.13 5.29
CA GLU A 241 -25.98 -5.54 4.33
C GLU A 241 -26.48 -6.52 3.25
N ALA A 242 -26.00 -7.76 3.26
CA ALA A 242 -26.41 -8.75 2.26
C ALA A 242 -27.90 -9.13 2.38
N GLY A 243 -28.51 -8.96 3.55
CA GLY A 243 -29.93 -9.29 3.80
C GLY A 243 -30.27 -10.79 3.80
N TYR A 244 -29.28 -11.68 3.70
CA TYR A 244 -29.48 -13.14 3.70
C TYR A 244 -28.42 -13.88 4.51
N LEU A 245 -28.77 -15.08 4.98
CA LEU A 245 -27.89 -16.02 5.66
C LEU A 245 -27.76 -17.28 4.80
N ASP A 246 -26.55 -17.62 4.40
CA ASP A 246 -26.30 -18.82 3.60
C ASP A 246 -26.16 -20.05 4.50
N LEU A 247 -26.79 -21.15 4.08
CA LEU A 247 -26.73 -22.45 4.76
C LEU A 247 -26.11 -23.48 3.83
N ARG A 248 -25.03 -24.13 4.29
CA ARG A 248 -24.42 -25.25 3.59
C ARG A 248 -24.80 -26.56 4.30
N LEU A 249 -25.44 -27.45 3.56
CA LEU A 249 -25.85 -28.78 4.01
C LEU A 249 -25.04 -29.85 3.26
N ARG A 250 -24.60 -30.89 3.97
CA ARG A 250 -23.95 -32.07 3.38
C ARG A 250 -24.84 -33.29 3.60
N ILE A 251 -25.55 -33.72 2.56
CA ILE A 251 -26.47 -34.87 2.59
C ILE A 251 -25.78 -36.07 1.94
N GLU A 252 -25.71 -37.18 2.66
CA GLU A 252 -25.09 -38.44 2.20
C GLU A 252 -26.09 -39.60 2.17
N ALA A 253 -27.18 -39.50 2.94
CA ALA A 253 -28.28 -40.46 2.99
C ALA A 253 -29.62 -39.76 3.29
N ASP A 254 -30.74 -40.42 3.00
CA ASP A 254 -32.09 -39.87 3.20
C ASP A 254 -32.37 -39.49 4.67
N ALA A 255 -31.82 -40.24 5.62
CA ALA A 255 -31.94 -39.94 7.05
C ALA A 255 -31.31 -38.58 7.43
N ASP A 256 -30.28 -38.13 6.69
CA ASP A 256 -29.67 -36.81 6.94
C ASP A 256 -30.64 -35.68 6.60
N VAL A 257 -31.53 -35.89 5.62
CA VAL A 257 -32.51 -34.87 5.20
C VAL A 257 -33.49 -34.61 6.33
N GLU A 258 -34.05 -35.66 6.92
CA GLU A 258 -34.99 -35.55 8.04
C GLU A 258 -34.33 -34.93 9.28
N GLU A 259 -33.12 -35.40 9.63
CA GLU A 259 -32.36 -34.89 10.77
C GLU A 259 -32.03 -33.39 10.63
N LEU A 260 -31.48 -32.99 9.49
CA LEU A 260 -31.12 -31.58 9.22
C LEU A 260 -32.35 -30.68 9.12
N PHE A 261 -33.46 -31.19 8.57
CA PHE A 261 -34.70 -30.43 8.45
C PHE A 261 -35.33 -30.15 9.82
N GLU A 262 -35.42 -31.14 10.71
CA GLU A 262 -35.94 -30.91 12.06
C GLU A 262 -35.05 -29.95 12.85
N LEU A 263 -33.73 -30.03 12.70
CA LEU A 263 -32.78 -29.13 13.36
C LEU A 263 -32.95 -27.67 12.91
N LEU A 264 -33.16 -27.43 11.61
CA LEU A 264 -33.49 -26.10 11.07
C LEU A 264 -34.88 -25.63 11.51
N ARG A 265 -35.84 -26.55 11.60
CA ARG A 265 -37.21 -26.25 12.03
C ARG A 265 -37.24 -25.82 13.50
N GLU A 266 -36.48 -26.50 14.36
CA GLU A 266 -36.30 -26.15 15.77
C GLU A 266 -35.64 -24.77 15.91
N ALA A 267 -34.54 -24.52 15.18
CA ALA A 267 -33.87 -23.22 15.15
C ALA A 267 -34.78 -22.06 14.72
N THR A 268 -35.71 -22.34 13.79
CA THR A 268 -36.71 -21.38 13.30
C THR A 268 -37.80 -21.15 14.34
N ARG A 269 -38.29 -22.22 14.98
CA ARG A 269 -39.36 -22.17 15.98
C ARG A 269 -38.93 -21.44 17.25
N ASP A 270 -37.67 -21.62 17.65
CA ASP A 270 -37.04 -20.92 18.77
C ASP A 270 -36.70 -19.46 18.45
N GLY A 271 -36.94 -18.99 17.21
CA GLY A 271 -36.69 -17.61 16.80
C GLY A 271 -35.22 -17.26 16.58
N ARG A 272 -34.26 -18.15 16.87
CA ARG A 272 -32.82 -17.88 16.78
C ARG A 272 -32.37 -17.54 15.36
N LEU A 273 -32.89 -18.24 14.35
CA LEU A 273 -32.62 -17.90 12.94
C LEU A 273 -33.15 -16.51 12.57
N ARG A 274 -34.30 -16.13 13.14
CA ARG A 274 -34.91 -14.82 12.89
C ARG A 274 -34.14 -13.69 13.57
N GLU A 275 -33.60 -13.93 14.77
CA GLU A 275 -32.72 -12.98 15.45
C GLU A 275 -31.44 -12.71 14.66
N VAL A 276 -30.83 -13.75 14.09
CA VAL A 276 -29.65 -13.61 13.22
C VAL A 276 -30.00 -12.84 11.95
N LEU A 277 -31.09 -13.20 11.27
CA LEU A 277 -31.55 -12.50 10.06
C LEU A 277 -31.90 -11.03 10.32
N ASN A 278 -32.47 -10.69 11.48
CA ASN A 278 -32.80 -9.30 11.80
C ASN A 278 -31.56 -8.40 11.96
N LEU A 279 -30.38 -8.97 12.19
CA LEU A 279 -29.11 -8.25 12.29
C LEU A 279 -28.33 -8.21 10.97
N ILE A 280 -28.79 -8.95 9.95
CA ILE A 280 -28.26 -8.95 8.60
C ILE A 280 -29.29 -8.18 7.73
N GLN A 281 -29.15 -6.85 7.62
CA GLN A 281 -30.08 -5.97 6.90
C GLN A 281 -29.34 -5.11 5.90
#